data_AF-A0A2H6B9L2-F1
#
_entry.id   AF-A0A2H6B9L2-F1
#
_cell.length_a   1.000
_cell.length_b   1.000
_cell.length_c   1.000
_cell.angle_alpha   90.00
_cell.angle_beta   90.00
_cell.angle_gamma   90.00
#
_symmetry.space_group_name_H-M   'P 1'
#
loop_
_entity.id
_entity.type
_entity.pdbx_description
1 polymer ?
#
loop_
_entity_poly.entity_id
_entity_poly.type
_entity_poly.pdbx_seq_one_letter_code
_entity_poly.pdbx_strand_id
1 'polypeptide(L)'
;MIEVVLADAEQAFRPITNVNFSLDRLETNPRFAAITRPANAAILVNLRIDMEDRGGFIEVLLPYATIEPIREMLLQQFMGEKFGRDATWEGHLATEIWSAQAELHAVLYDKKLPLRTILDLDIGDTLMLDVAPDELVEIRCGDQVLTEARMGRAGDKVAVQIARPLRRSHTTLAAFEAAGESRKDA
;
A
#
# COMPACT_ATOMS: atom_id res chain seq x y z
N MET A 1 0.15 34.18 -22.89
CA MET A 1 1.36 33.89 -22.08
C MET A 1 1.00 33.64 -20.63
N ILE A 2 0.36 34.59 -19.92
CA ILE A 2 -0.10 34.35 -18.53
C ILE A 2 -1.04 33.14 -18.45
N GLU A 3 -2.03 33.02 -19.33
CA GLU A 3 -2.93 31.85 -19.36
C GLU A 3 -2.20 30.51 -19.55
N VAL A 4 -1.12 30.50 -20.34
CA VAL A 4 -0.29 29.31 -20.54
C VAL A 4 0.45 28.95 -19.25
N VAL A 5 1.04 29.95 -18.59
CA VAL A 5 1.71 29.75 -17.29
C VAL A 5 0.72 29.25 -16.23
N LEU A 6 -0.52 29.77 -16.21
CA LEU A 6 -1.56 29.31 -15.29
C LEU A 6 -2.00 27.87 -15.59
N ALA A 7 -2.17 27.51 -16.86
CA ALA A 7 -2.51 26.15 -17.27
C ALA A 7 -1.39 25.15 -16.96
N ASP A 8 -0.13 25.54 -17.18
CA ASP A 8 1.04 24.71 -16.86
C ASP A 8 1.21 24.57 -15.33
N ALA A 9 0.96 25.64 -14.57
CA ALA A 9 0.92 25.57 -13.11
C ALA A 9 -0.17 24.60 -12.63
N GLU A 10 -1.37 24.67 -13.19
CA GLU A 10 -2.45 23.72 -12.87
C GLU A 10 -2.02 22.27 -13.12
N GLN A 11 -1.43 22.01 -14.28
CA GLN A 11 -0.89 20.69 -14.62
C GLN A 11 0.22 20.25 -13.66
N ALA A 12 1.10 21.16 -13.24
CA ALA A 12 2.18 20.87 -12.30
C ALA A 12 1.67 20.52 -10.90
N PHE A 13 0.54 21.10 -10.47
CA PHE A 13 -0.07 20.82 -9.16
C PHE A 13 -1.01 19.61 -9.15
N ARG A 14 -1.55 19.19 -10.31
CA ARG A 14 -2.44 18.01 -10.44
C ARG A 14 -2.00 16.74 -9.69
N PRO A 15 -0.71 16.36 -9.68
CA PRO A 15 -0.25 15.18 -8.95
C PRO A 15 -0.56 15.28 -7.45
N ILE A 16 -0.43 16.48 -6.88
CA ILE A 16 -0.61 16.73 -5.45
C ILE A 16 -2.08 16.91 -5.14
N THR A 17 -2.74 17.84 -5.84
CA THR A 17 -4.16 18.12 -5.63
C THR A 17 -4.75 18.78 -6.86
N ASN A 18 -6.05 18.61 -7.06
CA ASN A 18 -6.74 19.36 -8.09
C ASN A 18 -6.86 20.83 -7.66
N VAL A 19 -6.15 21.70 -8.36
CA VAL A 19 -6.21 23.16 -8.18
C VAL A 19 -6.78 23.79 -9.44
N ASN A 20 -7.28 25.01 -9.33
CA ASN A 20 -7.78 25.77 -10.47
C ASN A 20 -7.10 27.13 -10.45
N PHE A 21 -6.36 27.44 -11.51
CA PHE A 21 -5.75 28.76 -11.69
C PHE A 21 -6.58 29.56 -12.68
N SER A 22 -7.22 30.63 -12.19
CA SER A 22 -8.02 31.55 -13.01
C SER A 22 -7.41 32.95 -13.02
N LEU A 23 -7.49 33.62 -14.16
CA LEU A 23 -7.07 35.01 -14.30
C LEU A 23 -8.17 35.92 -13.72
N ASP A 24 -7.89 36.53 -12.56
CA ASP A 24 -8.80 37.47 -11.92
C ASP A 24 -8.66 38.89 -12.50
N ARG A 25 -7.44 39.43 -12.53
CA ARG A 25 -7.16 40.81 -12.95
C ARG A 25 -5.76 40.97 -13.52
N LEU A 26 -5.61 41.89 -14.47
CA LEU A 26 -4.32 42.29 -15.05
C LEU A 26 -4.02 43.75 -14.68
N GLU A 27 -2.89 43.97 -14.00
CA GLU A 27 -2.40 45.30 -13.62
C GLU A 27 -1.03 45.54 -14.26
N THR A 28 -0.78 46.74 -14.80
CA THR A 28 0.52 47.09 -15.40
C THR A 28 1.54 47.50 -14.34
N ASN A 29 1.08 48.02 -13.20
CA ASN A 29 1.95 48.43 -12.10
C ASN A 29 1.77 47.48 -10.91
N PRO A 30 2.82 46.75 -10.50
CA PRO A 30 2.73 45.75 -9.43
C PRO A 30 2.32 46.34 -8.07
N ARG A 31 2.49 47.66 -7.85
CA ARG A 31 2.04 48.34 -6.62
C ARG A 31 0.52 48.31 -6.42
N PHE A 32 -0.26 48.04 -7.47
CA PHE A 32 -1.72 47.92 -7.40
C PHE A 32 -2.20 46.45 -7.32
N ALA A 33 -1.30 45.48 -7.44
CA ALA A 33 -1.58 44.07 -7.27
C ALA A 33 -1.61 43.69 -5.77
N ALA A 34 -2.73 43.95 -5.11
CA ALA A 34 -2.93 43.61 -3.69
C ALA A 34 -3.28 42.11 -3.50
N ILE A 35 -2.29 41.23 -3.64
CA ILE A 35 -2.47 39.76 -3.55
C ILE A 35 -2.57 39.28 -2.09
N THR A 36 -1.79 39.86 -1.19
CA THR A 36 -1.83 39.55 0.25
C THR A 36 -1.48 40.79 1.08
N ARG A 37 -1.79 40.75 2.37
CA ARG A 37 -1.41 41.83 3.30
C ARG A 37 0.10 41.75 3.56
N PRO A 38 0.83 42.88 3.69
CA PRO A 38 2.27 42.88 3.92
C PRO A 38 2.72 42.10 5.17
N ALA A 39 1.84 41.94 6.16
CA ALA A 39 2.13 41.20 7.39
C ALA A 39 2.02 39.67 7.24
N ASN A 40 1.42 39.17 6.15
CA ASN A 40 1.23 37.74 5.93
C ASN A 40 2.46 37.13 5.24
N ALA A 41 2.90 35.96 5.71
CA ALA A 41 3.97 35.22 5.04
C ALA A 41 3.54 34.82 3.61
N ALA A 42 4.49 34.91 2.68
CA ALA A 42 4.31 34.50 1.29
C ALA A 42 5.60 33.88 0.75
N ILE A 43 5.45 32.98 -0.21
CA ILE A 43 6.53 32.36 -0.95
C ILE A 43 6.68 33.13 -2.26
N LEU A 44 7.89 33.59 -2.55
CA LEU A 44 8.23 34.21 -3.83
C LEU A 44 9.06 33.22 -4.64
N VAL A 45 8.55 32.83 -5.81
CA VAL A 45 9.24 31.95 -6.76
C VAL A 45 9.72 32.80 -7.92
N ASN A 46 11.04 32.88 -8.07
CA ASN A 46 11.68 33.63 -9.16
C ASN A 46 12.10 32.66 -10.26
N LEU A 47 11.41 32.76 -11.40
CA LEU A 47 11.64 31.92 -12.57
C LEU A 47 12.34 32.75 -13.64
N ARG A 48 13.57 32.37 -14.00
CA ARG A 48 14.24 32.94 -15.17
C ARG A 48 13.74 32.23 -16.43
N ILE A 49 13.26 33.01 -17.39
CA ILE A 49 12.85 32.51 -18.69
C ILE A 49 13.86 32.95 -19.73
N ASP A 50 14.31 32.01 -20.54
CA ASP A 50 15.23 32.21 -21.64
C ASP A 50 14.56 31.75 -22.94
N MET A 51 14.46 32.63 -23.93
CA MET A 51 13.88 32.36 -25.25
C MET A 51 14.76 32.98 -26.34
N GLU A 52 15.83 32.30 -26.74
CA GLU A 52 16.79 32.75 -27.77
C GLU A 52 17.14 34.25 -27.70
N ASP A 53 16.40 35.12 -28.41
CA ASP A 53 16.63 36.56 -28.46
C ASP A 53 15.82 37.40 -27.43
N ARG A 54 14.97 36.77 -26.61
CA ARG A 54 14.15 37.42 -25.57
C ARG A 54 14.22 36.62 -24.27
N GLY A 55 14.40 37.31 -23.15
CA GLY A 55 14.41 36.68 -21.84
C GLY A 55 13.74 37.56 -20.79
N GLY A 56 13.57 37.02 -19.59
CA GLY A 56 13.00 37.78 -18.49
C GLY A 56 12.89 36.97 -17.21
N PHE A 57 12.23 37.58 -16.23
CA PHE A 57 11.87 36.92 -14.99
C PHE A 57 10.35 36.90 -14.87
N ILE A 58 9.83 35.75 -14.43
CA ILE A 58 8.48 35.66 -13.87
C ILE A 58 8.65 35.49 -12.37
N GLU A 59 8.02 36.39 -11.62
CA GLU A 59 7.92 36.31 -10.17
C GLU A 59 6.51 35.82 -9.83
N VAL A 60 6.41 34.66 -9.18
CA VAL A 60 5.14 34.10 -8.70
C VAL A 60 5.09 34.24 -7.19
N LEU A 61 4.11 35.00 -6.69
CA LEU A 61 3.88 35.19 -5.26
C LEU A 61 2.71 34.31 -4.80
N LEU A 62 3.00 33.37 -3.91
CA LEU A 62 2.02 32.46 -3.32
C LEU A 62 1.86 32.78 -1.82
N PRO A 63 0.69 33.28 -1.37
CA PRO A 63 0.44 33.49 0.04
C PRO A 63 0.53 32.17 0.82
N TYR A 64 1.11 32.17 2.02
CA TYR A 64 1.25 30.94 2.81
C TYR A 64 -0.09 30.24 3.08
N ALA A 65 -1.16 31.02 3.25
CA ALA A 65 -2.52 30.51 3.48
C ALA A 65 -3.03 29.60 2.35
N THR A 66 -2.54 29.75 1.11
CA THR A 66 -2.94 28.87 0.00
C THR A 66 -2.17 27.55 -0.02
N ILE A 67 -1.01 27.49 0.65
CA ILE A 67 -0.15 26.31 0.73
C ILE A 67 -0.46 25.47 1.96
N GLU A 68 -0.89 26.10 3.07
CA GLU A 68 -1.20 25.42 4.32
C GLU A 68 -2.09 24.16 4.16
N PRO A 69 -3.18 24.17 3.35
CA PRO A 69 -4.04 22.99 3.21
C PRO A 69 -3.35 21.79 2.54
N ILE A 70 -2.29 22.02 1.77
CA ILE A 70 -1.56 21.01 0.99
C ILE A 70 -0.14 20.78 1.52
N ARG A 71 0.18 21.33 2.69
CA ARG A 71 1.52 21.29 3.31
C ARG A 71 2.04 19.86 3.45
N GLU A 72 1.25 18.97 4.05
CA GLU A 72 1.67 17.59 4.28
C GLU A 72 1.90 16.83 2.98
N MET A 73 1.11 17.11 1.94
CA MET A 73 1.27 16.50 0.62
C MET A 73 2.55 16.99 -0.07
N LEU A 74 2.91 18.26 0.09
CA LEU A 74 4.16 18.83 -0.43
C LEU A 74 5.42 18.30 0.28
N LEU A 75 5.30 17.82 1.52
CA LEU A 75 6.40 17.24 2.30
C LEU A 75 6.72 15.80 1.89
N GLN A 76 5.83 15.12 1.19
CA GLN A 76 6.06 13.76 0.73
C GLN A 76 7.11 13.75 -0.40
N GLN A 77 8.15 12.91 -0.26
CA GLN A 77 9.11 12.69 -1.34
C GLN A 77 8.46 11.91 -2.48
N PHE A 78 8.15 12.59 -3.58
CA PHE A 78 7.66 11.98 -4.81
C PHE A 78 8.84 11.37 -5.59
N MET A 79 8.94 10.04 -5.57
CA MET A 79 9.87 9.29 -6.43
C MET A 79 9.32 9.20 -7.85
N GLY A 80 9.50 10.25 -8.65
CA GLY A 80 9.26 10.19 -10.10
C GLY A 80 7.79 10.07 -10.53
N GLU A 81 7.57 10.26 -11.83
CA GLU A 81 6.33 10.77 -12.41
C GLU A 81 5.11 9.83 -12.35
N LYS A 82 3.95 10.47 -12.10
CA LYS A 82 2.56 10.00 -12.16
C LYS A 82 2.01 9.36 -10.89
N PHE A 83 1.15 10.12 -10.21
CA PHE A 83 0.14 9.53 -9.33
C PHE A 83 -0.79 8.65 -10.17
N GLY A 84 -0.75 7.36 -9.86
CA GLY A 84 -1.49 6.30 -10.51
C GLY A 84 -0.93 4.96 -10.04
N ARG A 85 -1.72 3.89 -10.17
CA ARG A 85 -1.26 2.51 -9.96
C ARG A 85 0.01 2.29 -10.78
N ASP A 86 1.16 2.24 -10.12
CA ASP A 86 2.43 1.92 -10.79
C ASP A 86 2.33 0.47 -11.24
N ALA A 87 1.88 0.26 -12.48
CA ALA A 87 1.69 -1.07 -13.04
C ALA A 87 2.99 -1.87 -13.11
N THR A 88 4.15 -1.19 -13.14
CA THR A 88 5.46 -1.83 -13.09
C THR A 88 5.75 -2.32 -11.68
N TRP A 89 5.55 -1.49 -10.65
CA TRP A 89 5.65 -1.92 -9.26
C TRP A 89 4.62 -3.00 -8.90
N GLU A 90 3.36 -2.86 -9.31
CA GLU A 90 2.31 -3.88 -9.10
C GLU A 90 2.71 -5.20 -9.78
N GLY A 91 3.27 -5.13 -10.99
CA GLY A 91 3.79 -6.30 -11.70
C GLY A 91 4.96 -6.97 -10.97
N HIS A 92 5.91 -6.19 -10.47
CA HIS A 92 7.02 -6.70 -9.66
C HIS A 92 6.52 -7.33 -8.36
N LEU A 93 5.64 -6.64 -7.63
CA LEU A 93 5.07 -7.16 -6.39
C LEU A 93 4.26 -8.44 -6.63
N ALA A 94 3.43 -8.50 -7.66
CA ALA A 94 2.69 -9.70 -8.01
C ALA A 94 3.63 -10.87 -8.35
N THR A 95 4.73 -10.58 -9.04
CA THR A 95 5.77 -11.58 -9.35
C THR A 95 6.44 -12.10 -8.09
N GLU A 96 6.80 -11.21 -7.15
CA GLU A 96 7.43 -11.59 -5.89
C GLU A 96 6.46 -12.33 -4.94
N ILE A 97 5.19 -11.94 -4.89
CA ILE A 97 4.17 -12.68 -4.12
C ILE A 97 3.98 -14.08 -4.71
N TRP A 98 4.02 -14.23 -6.03
CA TRP A 98 3.88 -15.52 -6.68
C TRP A 98 5.11 -16.42 -6.48
N SER A 99 6.31 -15.84 -6.38
CA SER A 99 7.56 -16.56 -6.12
C SER A 99 7.76 -16.87 -4.63
N ALA A 100 7.01 -16.22 -3.73
CA ALA A 100 7.11 -16.41 -2.30
C ALA A 100 6.82 -17.87 -1.91
N GLN A 101 7.74 -18.45 -1.14
CA GLN A 101 7.61 -19.80 -0.64
C GLN A 101 6.86 -19.79 0.70
N ALA A 102 5.96 -20.75 0.88
CA ALA A 102 5.24 -20.98 2.12
C ALA A 102 5.44 -22.42 2.58
N GLU A 103 5.66 -22.59 3.88
CA GLU A 103 5.75 -23.91 4.50
C GLU A 103 4.34 -24.43 4.80
N LEU A 104 4.10 -25.68 4.40
CA LEU A 104 2.83 -26.36 4.62
C LEU A 104 3.03 -27.53 5.57
N HIS A 105 2.16 -27.62 6.58
CA HIS A 105 2.14 -28.74 7.52
C HIS A 105 0.92 -29.61 7.26
N ALA A 106 1.13 -30.92 7.16
CA ALA A 106 0.06 -31.91 7.22
C ALA A 106 -0.11 -32.37 8.67
N VAL A 107 -1.16 -31.90 9.33
CA VAL A 107 -1.44 -32.19 10.74
C VAL A 107 -2.39 -33.38 10.81
N LEU A 108 -1.88 -34.50 11.34
CA LEU A 108 -2.66 -35.71 11.56
C LEU A 108 -3.67 -35.53 12.70
N TYR A 109 -3.23 -34.92 13.80
CA TYR A 109 -4.05 -34.70 14.98
C TYR A 109 -3.49 -33.54 15.81
N ASP A 110 -4.38 -32.77 16.43
CA ASP A 110 -4.04 -31.63 17.28
C ASP A 110 -4.91 -31.69 18.55
N LYS A 111 -4.28 -31.64 19.73
CA LYS A 111 -4.95 -31.72 21.02
C LYS A 111 -4.23 -30.89 22.07
N LYS A 112 -5.00 -30.17 22.87
CA LYS A 112 -4.50 -29.49 24.08
C LYS A 112 -4.42 -30.50 25.23
N LEU A 113 -3.23 -30.65 25.79
CA LEU A 113 -2.96 -31.50 26.96
C LEU A 113 -2.49 -30.65 28.15
N PRO A 114 -2.79 -31.04 29.40
CA PRO A 114 -2.21 -30.41 30.57
C PRO A 114 -0.68 -30.52 30.54
N LEU A 115 0.01 -29.44 30.93
CA LEU A 115 1.48 -29.41 30.92
C LEU A 115 2.09 -30.56 31.74
N ARG A 116 1.48 -30.91 32.87
CA ARG A 116 1.91 -32.04 33.71
C ARG A 116 1.97 -33.35 32.92
N THR A 117 0.95 -33.64 32.11
CA THR A 117 0.92 -34.86 31.28
C THR A 117 2.08 -34.91 30.29
N ILE A 118 2.50 -33.77 29.74
CA ILE A 118 3.64 -33.72 28.82
C ILE A 118 4.97 -33.88 29.57
N LEU A 119 5.07 -33.36 30.79
CA LEU A 119 6.25 -33.50 31.64
C LEU A 119 6.46 -34.92 32.17
N ASP A 120 5.37 -35.68 32.32
CA ASP A 120 5.38 -37.05 32.82
C ASP A 120 5.55 -38.11 31.70
N LEU A 121 5.81 -37.71 30.44
CA LEU A 121 5.98 -38.64 29.32
C LEU A 121 7.34 -39.35 29.35
N ASP A 122 7.30 -40.68 29.28
CA ASP A 122 8.48 -41.55 29.21
C ASP A 122 8.56 -42.34 27.89
N ILE A 123 9.77 -42.81 27.56
CA ILE A 123 9.99 -43.65 26.38
C ILE A 123 9.18 -44.95 26.54
N GLY A 124 8.26 -45.18 25.60
CA GLY A 124 7.36 -46.34 25.62
C GLY A 124 5.89 -45.94 25.84
N ASP A 125 5.63 -44.71 26.25
CA ASP A 125 4.27 -44.21 26.39
C ASP A 125 3.56 -44.13 25.04
N THR A 126 2.26 -44.47 25.06
CA THR A 126 1.40 -44.47 23.87
C THR A 126 0.45 -43.28 23.92
N LEU A 127 0.59 -42.38 22.96
CA LEU A 127 -0.33 -41.27 22.76
C LEU A 127 -1.49 -41.71 21.86
N MET A 128 -2.69 -41.83 22.44
CA MET A 128 -3.90 -42.11 21.66
C MET A 128 -4.31 -40.85 20.88
N LEU A 129 -4.23 -40.96 19.55
CA LEU A 129 -4.76 -39.96 18.62
C LEU A 129 -6.22 -40.32 18.37
N ASP A 130 -7.15 -39.40 18.64
CA ASP A 130 -8.58 -39.63 18.45
C ASP A 130 -8.96 -39.49 16.96
N VAL A 131 -8.26 -40.22 16.07
CA VAL A 131 -8.35 -40.14 14.59
C VAL A 131 -8.38 -41.54 14.01
N ALA A 132 -9.29 -41.78 13.07
CA ALA A 132 -9.36 -43.05 12.37
C ALA A 132 -8.23 -43.16 11.31
N PRO A 133 -7.73 -44.37 10.98
CA PRO A 133 -6.65 -44.53 9.99
C PRO A 133 -6.97 -43.96 8.59
N ASP A 134 -8.27 -43.88 8.26
CA ASP A 134 -8.76 -43.48 6.94
C ASP A 134 -9.19 -42.00 6.90
N GLU A 135 -9.07 -41.30 8.01
CA GLU A 135 -9.56 -39.92 8.18
C GLU A 135 -8.68 -38.93 7.42
N LEU A 136 -9.29 -37.81 7.01
CA LEU A 136 -8.57 -36.76 6.29
C LEU A 136 -7.72 -35.95 7.27
N VAL A 137 -6.49 -35.65 6.88
CA VAL A 137 -5.56 -34.79 7.62
C VAL A 137 -5.75 -33.33 7.23
N GLU A 138 -5.48 -32.43 8.16
CA GLU A 138 -5.56 -30.98 7.89
C GLU A 138 -4.25 -30.49 7.26
N ILE A 139 -4.37 -29.73 6.17
CA ILE A 139 -3.24 -29.00 5.58
C ILE A 139 -3.30 -27.56 6.09
N ARG A 140 -2.24 -27.15 6.80
CA ARG A 140 -2.11 -25.82 7.41
C ARG A 140 -0.93 -25.05 6.85
N CYS A 141 -1.08 -23.73 6.80
CA CYS A 141 0.01 -22.77 6.58
C CYS A 141 0.05 -21.86 7.79
N GLY A 142 1.06 -22.03 8.65
CA GLY A 142 1.03 -21.47 10.01
C GLY A 142 -0.22 -21.94 10.77
N ASP A 143 -0.95 -21.00 11.37
CA ASP A 143 -2.18 -21.28 12.14
C ASP A 143 -3.44 -21.43 11.28
N GLN A 144 -3.36 -21.18 9.96
CA GLN A 144 -4.52 -21.21 9.09
C GLN A 144 -4.69 -22.58 8.42
N VAL A 145 -5.84 -23.21 8.68
CA VAL A 145 -6.27 -24.41 7.94
C VAL A 145 -6.64 -24.02 6.51
N LEU A 146 -5.95 -24.59 5.53
CA LEU A 146 -6.16 -24.34 4.11
C LEU A 146 -7.13 -25.33 3.49
N THR A 147 -6.95 -26.63 3.74
CA THR A 147 -7.80 -27.70 3.20
C THR A 147 -7.58 -29.01 3.96
N GLU A 148 -8.25 -30.06 3.51
CA GLU A 148 -8.12 -31.43 4.00
C GLU A 148 -7.57 -32.33 2.88
N ALA A 149 -6.74 -33.30 3.28
CA ALA A 149 -6.08 -34.21 2.38
C ALA A 149 -6.06 -35.64 2.91
N ARG A 150 -5.92 -36.61 2.00
CA ARG A 150 -5.74 -38.01 2.36
C ARG A 150 -4.25 -38.33 2.46
N MET A 151 -3.82 -38.86 3.61
CA MET A 151 -2.45 -39.31 3.79
C MET A 151 -2.18 -40.58 2.98
N GLY A 152 -0.98 -40.68 2.43
CA GLY A 152 -0.54 -41.82 1.65
C GLY A 152 0.96 -41.79 1.43
N ARG A 153 1.41 -42.50 0.41
CA ARG A 153 2.82 -42.64 0.07
C ARG A 153 3.01 -42.51 -1.44
N ALA A 154 4.01 -41.72 -1.84
CA ALA A 154 4.44 -41.58 -3.23
C ALA A 154 5.90 -42.01 -3.34
N GLY A 155 6.16 -43.16 -3.96
CA GLY A 155 7.48 -43.78 -3.94
C GLY A 155 7.88 -44.15 -2.52
N ASP A 156 9.00 -43.62 -2.03
CA ASP A 156 9.46 -43.82 -0.64
C ASP A 156 9.13 -42.66 0.31
N LYS A 157 8.41 -41.65 -0.18
CA LYS A 157 8.06 -40.46 0.60
C LYS A 157 6.61 -40.51 1.06
N VAL A 158 6.36 -40.06 2.28
CA VAL A 158 5.01 -39.73 2.74
C VAL A 158 4.47 -38.60 1.86
N ALA A 159 3.24 -38.77 1.38
CA ALA A 159 2.58 -37.80 0.52
C ALA A 159 1.12 -37.61 0.96
N VAL A 160 0.54 -36.49 0.58
CA VAL A 160 -0.86 -36.18 0.85
C VAL A 160 -1.57 -35.83 -0.45
N GLN A 161 -2.76 -36.40 -0.65
CA GLN A 161 -3.61 -36.10 -1.79
C GLN A 161 -4.70 -35.13 -1.36
N ILE A 162 -4.77 -33.94 -1.97
CA ILE A 162 -5.81 -32.96 -1.67
C ILE A 162 -7.19 -33.57 -1.93
N ALA A 163 -8.02 -33.63 -0.89
CA ALA A 163 -9.34 -34.25 -0.94
C ALA A 163 -10.47 -33.22 -1.06
N ARG A 164 -10.24 -31.99 -0.58
CA ARG A 164 -11.20 -30.89 -0.64
C ARG A 164 -10.61 -29.65 -1.32
N PRO A 165 -11.44 -28.78 -1.93
CA PRO A 165 -11.00 -27.48 -2.42
C PRO A 165 -10.40 -26.63 -1.30
N LEU A 166 -9.48 -25.73 -1.65
CA LEU A 166 -8.95 -24.75 -0.72
C LEU A 166 -10.09 -23.91 -0.12
N ARG A 167 -10.03 -23.69 1.19
CA ARG A 167 -10.91 -22.75 1.88
C ARG A 167 -10.68 -21.36 1.31
N ARG A 168 -11.76 -20.61 1.10
CA ARG A 168 -11.65 -19.22 0.63
C ARG A 168 -10.98 -18.39 1.71
N SER A 169 -10.04 -17.52 1.30
CA SER A 169 -9.47 -16.51 2.18
C SER A 169 -10.60 -15.66 2.78
N HIS A 170 -10.58 -15.48 4.10
CA HIS A 170 -11.48 -14.54 4.77
C HIS A 170 -11.15 -13.08 4.42
N THR A 171 -9.91 -12.81 4.02
CA THR A 171 -9.48 -11.49 3.60
C THR A 171 -9.71 -11.34 2.10
N THR A 172 -10.84 -10.75 1.75
CA THR A 172 -11.03 -10.15 0.42
C THR A 172 -10.21 -8.86 0.35
N LEU A 173 -9.85 -8.42 -0.87
CA LEU A 173 -9.19 -7.13 -1.07
C LEU A 173 -9.96 -5.99 -0.37
N ALA A 174 -11.30 -6.02 -0.48
CA ALA A 174 -12.19 -5.07 0.20
C ALA A 174 -12.10 -5.11 1.74
N ALA A 175 -11.93 -6.30 2.35
CA ALA A 175 -11.76 -6.42 3.80
C ALA A 175 -10.38 -5.92 4.26
N PHE A 176 -9.35 -6.09 3.43
CA PHE A 176 -8.01 -5.53 3.69
C PHE A 176 -8.00 -3.99 3.61
N GLU A 177 -8.66 -3.43 2.60
CA GLU A 177 -8.80 -1.98 2.42
C GLU A 177 -9.53 -1.33 3.61
N ALA A 178 -10.67 -1.90 4.03
CA ALA A 178 -11.43 -1.41 5.19
C ALA A 178 -10.63 -1.45 6.51
N ALA A 179 -9.78 -2.46 6.70
CA ALA A 179 -8.90 -2.55 7.86
C ALA A 179 -7.76 -1.53 7.84
N GLY A 180 -7.31 -1.11 6.65
CA GLY A 180 -6.31 -0.05 6.47
C GLY A 180 -6.86 1.34 6.79
N GLU A 181 -8.12 1.61 6.48
CA GLU A 181 -8.81 2.87 6.81
C GLU A 181 -9.00 3.02 8.33
N SER A 182 -9.44 1.97 9.03
CA SER A 182 -9.61 2.02 10.49
C SER A 182 -8.30 2.23 11.29
N ARG A 183 -7.13 2.01 10.68
CA ARG A 183 -5.82 2.31 11.30
C ARG A 183 -5.34 3.75 11.11
N LYS A 184 -5.96 4.52 10.21
CA LYS A 184 -5.65 5.95 10.05
C LYS A 184 -6.39 6.83 11.07
N ASP A 185 -7.43 6.29 11.69
CA ASP A 185 -8.31 7.00 12.63
C ASP A 185 -7.98 6.72 14.12
N ALA A 186 -6.86 6.05 14.42
CA ALA A 186 -6.40 5.72 15.78
C ALA A 186 -4.97 6.23 16.02
#